data_AF-A0A818FMN5-F1
#
_entry.id   AF-A0A818FMN5-F1
#
_cell.length_a   1.000
_cell.length_b   1.000
_cell.length_c   1.000
_cell.angle_alpha   90.00
_cell.angle_beta   90.00
_cell.angle_gamma   90.00
#
_symmetry.space_group_name_H-M   'P 1'
#
loop_
_entity.id
_entity.type
_entity.pdbx_description
1 polymer ?
#
loop_
_entity_poly.entity_id
_entity_poly.type
_entity_poly.pdbx_seq_one_letter_code
_entity_poly.pdbx_strand_id
1 'polypeptide(L)'
;MVNRALNICSTYKLLGDEFNEIRRFGLDNDYSLFFINTIIGIKLSQHHNKMITKLDKPIIESEKKKMYVEIPFIRSSTLGLKNKIKHLTNKLRPDLDIQFFFKPPPSIQTLFQTKDTIAKHIQLYEHGAPTTPSQQLQPCNHESDDPNDSPELRRSSRIKNKIAATTITAASTNDTNNDEKIDKSLIFQHEKETGHRMDWSNFQVAYEPKLNKTTHSVPLHVFPDGIPKVHLPNLDH
;
A
#
# COMPACT_ATOMS: atom_id res chain seq x y z
N MET A 1 -28.51 -15.02 4.70
CA MET A 1 -28.23 -16.21 5.53
C MET A 1 -26.84 -16.17 6.14
N VAL A 2 -25.76 -16.01 5.35
CA VAL A 2 -24.37 -15.99 5.87
C VAL A 2 -24.15 -14.97 7.01
N ASN A 3 -24.60 -13.71 6.86
CA ASN A 3 -24.47 -12.71 7.94
C ASN A 3 -25.24 -13.11 9.22
N ARG A 4 -26.37 -13.80 9.07
CA ARG A 4 -27.17 -14.28 10.22
C ARG A 4 -26.40 -15.38 10.96
N ALA A 5 -25.85 -16.35 10.23
CA ALA A 5 -25.04 -17.42 10.80
C ALA A 5 -23.83 -16.84 11.57
N LEU A 6 -23.12 -15.88 10.99
CA LEU A 6 -21.98 -15.21 11.64
C LEU A 6 -22.36 -14.50 12.96
N ASN A 7 -23.58 -13.98 13.06
CA ASN A 7 -24.02 -13.24 14.25
C ASN A 7 -24.65 -14.14 15.33
N ILE A 8 -25.28 -15.26 14.95
CA ILE A 8 -26.03 -16.13 15.88
C ILE A 8 -25.17 -17.29 16.40
N CYS A 9 -24.27 -17.83 15.58
CA CYS A 9 -23.49 -18.99 15.96
C CYS A 9 -22.44 -18.60 17.03
N SER A 10 -22.55 -19.22 18.20
CA SER A 10 -21.63 -19.02 19.32
C SER A 10 -20.33 -19.79 19.18
N THR A 11 -20.33 -20.87 18.39
CA THR A 11 -19.17 -21.76 18.19
C THR A 11 -18.93 -22.03 16.72
N TYR A 12 -17.67 -22.30 16.36
CA TYR A 12 -17.29 -22.62 14.98
C TYR A 12 -17.94 -23.90 14.46
N LYS A 13 -18.21 -24.88 15.33
CA LYS A 13 -18.92 -26.10 14.94
C LYS A 13 -20.32 -25.78 14.41
N LEU A 14 -21.10 -25.03 15.20
CA LEU A 14 -22.44 -24.57 14.80
C LEU A 14 -22.41 -23.69 13.55
N LEU A 15 -21.37 -22.86 13.41
CA LEU A 15 -21.18 -22.05 12.20
C LEU A 15 -20.92 -22.92 10.96
N GLY A 16 -20.13 -23.99 11.09
CA GLY A 16 -19.89 -24.97 10.04
C GLY A 16 -21.16 -25.70 9.62
N ASP A 17 -21.96 -26.13 10.61
CA ASP A 17 -23.25 -26.78 10.37
C ASP A 17 -24.23 -25.85 9.63
N GLU A 18 -24.32 -24.57 10.05
CA GLU A 18 -25.12 -23.56 9.35
C GLU A 18 -24.63 -23.27 7.92
N PHE A 19 -23.31 -23.25 7.68
CA PHE A 19 -22.79 -23.13 6.32
C PHE A 19 -23.14 -24.34 5.45
N ASN A 20 -23.20 -25.55 6.02
CA ASN A 20 -23.66 -26.72 5.29
C ASN A 20 -25.14 -26.64 4.93
N GLU A 21 -25.99 -26.16 5.84
CA GLU A 21 -27.41 -25.91 5.55
C GLU A 21 -27.59 -24.81 4.49
N ILE A 22 -26.80 -23.74 4.55
CA ILE A 22 -26.80 -22.69 3.51
C ILE A 22 -26.38 -23.24 2.15
N ARG A 23 -25.38 -24.13 2.10
CA ARG A 23 -24.97 -24.81 0.86
C ARG A 23 -26.08 -25.70 0.33
N ARG A 24 -26.72 -26.51 1.18
CA ARG A 24 -27.84 -27.37 0.79
C ARG A 24 -28.99 -26.53 0.23
N PHE A 25 -29.42 -25.52 0.98
CA PHE A 25 -30.48 -24.59 0.54
C PHE A 25 -30.15 -23.90 -0.78
N GLY A 26 -28.89 -23.46 -0.97
CA GLY A 26 -28.47 -22.86 -2.23
C GLY A 26 -28.49 -23.85 -3.40
N LEU A 27 -28.05 -25.09 -3.19
CA LEU A 27 -28.12 -26.14 -4.21
C LEU A 27 -29.56 -26.51 -4.57
N ASP A 28 -30.46 -26.57 -3.59
CA ASP A 28 -31.90 -26.83 -3.79
C ASP A 28 -32.59 -25.72 -4.61
N ASN A 29 -31.96 -24.54 -4.72
CA ASN A 29 -32.42 -23.40 -5.52
C ASN A 29 -31.54 -23.16 -6.77
N ASP A 30 -30.84 -24.20 -7.26
CA ASP A 30 -30.00 -24.18 -8.46
C ASP A 30 -28.82 -23.17 -8.43
N TYR A 31 -28.39 -22.73 -7.25
CA TYR A 31 -27.18 -21.92 -7.12
C TYR A 31 -25.92 -22.79 -7.21
N SER A 32 -24.93 -22.35 -7.99
CA SER A 32 -23.62 -23.01 -8.04
C SER A 32 -22.93 -23.01 -6.68
N LEU A 33 -22.40 -24.16 -6.27
CA LEU A 33 -21.64 -24.32 -5.04
C LEU A 33 -20.43 -23.36 -4.96
N PHE A 34 -19.79 -23.09 -6.10
CA PHE A 34 -18.67 -22.15 -6.19
C PHE A 34 -19.10 -20.73 -5.80
N PHE A 35 -20.26 -20.29 -6.28
CA PHE A 35 -20.82 -18.98 -5.94
C PHE A 35 -21.13 -18.88 -4.44
N ILE A 36 -21.78 -19.90 -3.88
CA ILE A 36 -22.12 -19.95 -2.45
C ILE A 36 -20.86 -19.88 -1.58
N ASN A 37 -19.84 -20.71 -1.88
CA ASN A 37 -18.58 -20.72 -1.14
C ASN A 37 -17.82 -19.39 -1.27
N THR A 38 -17.87 -18.76 -2.45
CA THR A 38 -17.26 -17.44 -2.66
C THR A 38 -17.91 -16.39 -1.76
N ILE A 39 -19.25 -16.35 -1.66
CA ILE A 39 -19.95 -15.42 -0.77
C ILE A 39 -19.62 -15.70 0.70
N ILE A 40 -19.59 -16.97 1.12
CA ILE A 40 -19.20 -17.37 2.48
C ILE A 40 -17.79 -16.86 2.79
N GLY A 41 -16.82 -17.11 1.90
CA GLY A 41 -15.43 -16.67 2.08
C GLY A 41 -15.27 -15.15 2.16
N ILE A 42 -15.95 -14.40 1.28
CA ILE A 42 -15.93 -12.93 1.30
C ILE A 42 -16.48 -12.41 2.63
N LYS A 43 -17.60 -12.95 3.11
CA LYS A 43 -18.24 -12.49 4.36
C LYS A 43 -17.46 -12.87 5.60
N LEU A 44 -16.88 -14.07 5.66
CA LEU A 44 -15.95 -14.46 6.73
C LEU A 44 -14.75 -13.53 6.79
N SER A 45 -14.11 -13.25 5.66
CA SER A 45 -12.97 -12.34 5.59
C SER A 45 -13.33 -10.93 6.06
N GLN A 46 -14.51 -10.41 5.65
CA GLN A 46 -15.01 -9.13 6.13
C GLN A 46 -15.24 -9.13 7.65
N HIS A 47 -15.85 -10.18 8.18
CA HIS A 47 -16.13 -10.30 9.61
C HIS A 47 -14.85 -10.36 10.45
N HIS A 48 -13.86 -11.15 10.02
CA HIS A 48 -12.57 -11.27 10.69
C HIS A 48 -11.80 -9.94 10.69
N ASN A 49 -11.74 -9.27 9.53
CA ASN A 49 -11.10 -7.96 9.43
C ASN A 49 -11.78 -6.91 10.32
N LYS A 50 -13.12 -6.93 10.39
CA LYS A 50 -13.89 -6.03 11.26
C LYS A 50 -13.58 -6.26 12.75
N MET A 51 -13.41 -7.51 13.17
CA MET A 51 -13.03 -7.86 14.54
C MET A 51 -11.61 -7.39 14.87
N ILE A 52 -10.65 -7.55 13.93
CA ILE A 52 -9.27 -7.06 14.10
C ILE A 52 -9.28 -5.53 14.29
N THR A 53 -9.95 -4.79 13.40
CA THR A 53 -9.97 -3.32 13.46
C THR A 53 -10.68 -2.75 14.69
N LYS A 54 -11.53 -3.53 15.36
CA LYS A 54 -12.20 -3.11 16.61
C LYS A 54 -11.36 -3.41 17.86
N LEU A 55 -10.31 -4.21 17.74
CA LEU A 55 -9.38 -4.54 18.82
C LEU A 55 -8.16 -3.61 18.82
N ASP A 56 -8.22 -2.49 18.12
CA ASP A 56 -7.20 -1.46 18.23
C ASP A 56 -7.53 -0.57 19.42
N LYS A 57 -6.90 -0.89 20.55
CA LYS A 57 -6.43 0.14 21.47
C LYS A 57 -5.87 1.30 20.64
N PRO A 58 -6.14 2.57 20.97
CA PRO A 58 -5.57 3.69 20.24
C PRO A 58 -4.07 3.45 20.15
N ILE A 59 -3.61 3.21 18.92
CA ILE A 59 -2.21 3.00 18.62
C ILE A 59 -1.57 4.31 19.02
N ILE A 60 -0.97 4.32 20.21
CA ILE A 60 0.01 5.31 20.64
C ILE A 60 0.91 5.48 19.43
N GLU A 61 1.03 6.73 19.00
CA GLU A 61 1.63 7.28 17.78
C GLU A 61 3.12 6.89 17.65
N SER A 62 3.37 5.59 17.71
CA SER A 62 4.65 4.94 17.52
C SER A 62 5.00 5.12 16.06
N GLU A 63 6.24 5.55 15.83
CA GLU A 63 6.76 5.92 14.52
C GLU A 63 6.42 4.86 13.48
N LYS A 64 5.46 5.17 12.61
CA LYS A 64 5.09 4.28 11.51
C LYS A 64 6.32 4.02 10.65
N LYS A 65 6.55 2.76 10.32
CA LYS A 65 7.68 2.36 9.49
C LYS A 65 7.48 2.94 8.09
N LYS A 66 8.36 3.86 7.69
CA LYS A 66 8.30 4.48 6.37
C LYS A 66 8.79 3.50 5.30
N MET A 67 8.05 3.37 4.21
CA MET A 67 8.44 2.61 3.02
C MET A 67 8.33 3.50 1.79
N TYR A 68 9.40 3.57 1.00
CA TYR A 68 9.44 4.39 -0.19
C TYR A 68 9.22 3.53 -1.43
N VAL A 69 8.27 3.93 -2.28
CA VAL A 69 7.94 3.23 -3.52
C VAL A 69 8.16 4.18 -4.70
N GLU A 70 9.06 3.79 -5.59
CA GLU A 70 9.31 4.51 -6.84
C GLU A 70 8.21 4.17 -7.85
N ILE A 71 7.56 5.20 -8.42
CA ILE A 71 6.69 5.03 -9.58
C ILE A 71 7.29 5.83 -10.75
N PRO A 72 7.63 5.17 -11.88
CA PRO A 72 8.40 5.79 -12.96
C PRO A 72 7.64 6.91 -13.71
N PHE A 73 6.31 6.99 -13.62
CA PHE A 73 5.52 8.01 -14.32
C PHE A 73 4.34 8.51 -13.49
N ILE A 74 4.09 9.83 -13.55
CA ILE A 74 2.83 10.44 -13.06
C ILE A 74 1.92 10.66 -14.26
N ARG A 75 0.93 9.78 -14.44
CA ARG A 75 -0.23 10.03 -15.30
C ARG A 75 -1.49 9.60 -14.57
N SER A 76 -2.64 9.96 -15.11
CA SER A 76 -3.96 9.53 -14.59
C SER A 76 -4.03 8.01 -14.38
N SER A 77 -3.38 7.23 -15.25
CA SER A 77 -3.27 5.77 -15.15
C SER A 77 -2.50 5.29 -13.90
N THR A 78 -1.41 5.95 -13.52
CA THR A 78 -0.58 5.55 -12.36
C THR A 78 -1.14 6.08 -11.04
N LEU A 79 -1.97 7.13 -11.06
CA LEU A 79 -2.66 7.62 -9.88
C LEU A 79 -3.64 6.59 -9.31
N GLY A 80 -4.35 5.87 -10.20
CA GLY A 80 -5.22 4.76 -9.79
C GLY A 80 -4.44 3.63 -9.10
N LEU A 81 -3.27 3.29 -9.62
CA LEU A 81 -2.38 2.29 -9.00
C LEU A 81 -1.88 2.75 -7.63
N LYS A 82 -1.43 4.00 -7.52
CA LYS A 82 -1.00 4.61 -6.23
C LYS A 82 -2.09 4.48 -5.16
N ASN A 83 -3.33 4.83 -5.51
CA ASN A 83 -4.45 4.76 -4.57
C ASN A 83 -4.78 3.32 -4.18
N LYS A 84 -4.73 2.38 -5.13
CA LYS A 84 -4.93 0.95 -4.86
C LYS A 84 -3.85 0.38 -3.94
N ILE A 85 -2.58 0.68 -4.20
CA ILE A 85 -1.45 0.26 -3.35
C ILE A 85 -1.64 0.84 -1.95
N LYS A 86 -1.87 2.15 -1.83
CA LYS A 86 -2.09 2.80 -0.52
C LYS A 86 -3.25 2.17 0.26
N HIS A 87 -4.37 1.91 -0.40
CA HIS A 87 -5.52 1.26 0.22
C HIS A 87 -5.19 -0.16 0.69
N LEU A 88 -4.52 -0.95 -0.15
CA LEU A 88 -4.13 -2.32 0.14
C LEU A 88 -3.12 -2.39 1.30
N THR A 89 -2.17 -1.48 1.33
CA THR A 89 -1.21 -1.36 2.44
C THR A 89 -1.89 -0.97 3.74
N ASN A 90 -2.75 0.05 3.75
CA ASN A 90 -3.49 0.41 4.95
C ASN A 90 -4.33 -0.75 5.50
N LYS A 91 -4.81 -1.64 4.61
CA LYS A 91 -5.58 -2.82 4.98
C LYS A 91 -4.72 -3.97 5.51
N LEU A 92 -3.53 -4.19 4.96
CA LEU A 92 -2.67 -5.34 5.29
C LEU A 92 -1.60 -5.02 6.34
N ARG A 93 -1.08 -3.80 6.34
CA ARG A 93 0.06 -3.32 7.15
C ARG A 93 -0.17 -1.86 7.58
N PRO A 94 -1.05 -1.61 8.56
CA PRO A 94 -1.33 -0.25 9.05
C PRO A 94 -0.15 0.40 9.79
N ASP A 95 0.85 -0.41 10.18
CA ASP A 95 2.13 -0.01 10.74
C ASP A 95 3.06 0.66 9.72
N LEU A 96 2.80 0.47 8.42
CA LEU A 96 3.60 1.03 7.33
C LEU A 96 3.02 2.36 6.85
N ASP A 97 3.87 3.37 6.72
CA ASP A 97 3.57 4.60 5.97
C ASP A 97 4.26 4.54 4.60
N ILE A 98 3.48 4.36 3.53
CA ILE A 98 4.03 4.35 2.17
C ILE A 98 4.10 5.75 1.59
N GLN A 99 5.33 6.13 1.26
CA GLN A 99 5.66 7.36 0.55
C GLN A 99 5.98 7.02 -0.91
N PHE A 100 5.25 7.65 -1.83
CA PHE A 100 5.49 7.48 -3.25
C PHE A 100 6.36 8.63 -3.75
N PHE A 101 7.46 8.28 -4.39
CA PHE A 101 8.29 9.25 -5.09
C PHE A 101 8.27 8.97 -6.59
N PHE A 102 8.43 10.05 -7.35
CA PHE A 102 8.32 10.00 -8.79
C PHE A 102 9.66 10.37 -9.39
N LYS A 103 10.19 9.48 -10.21
CA LYS A 103 11.37 9.81 -10.99
C LYS A 103 10.93 10.67 -12.17
N PRO A 104 11.55 11.86 -12.37
CA PRO A 104 11.30 12.60 -13.59
C PRO A 104 11.67 11.71 -14.79
N PRO A 105 10.89 11.75 -15.88
CA PRO A 105 11.25 11.02 -17.09
C PRO A 105 12.68 11.42 -17.51
N PRO A 106 13.49 10.46 -18.00
CA PRO A 106 14.81 10.79 -18.51
C PRO A 106 14.68 11.89 -19.56
N SER A 107 15.57 12.88 -19.49
CA SER A 107 15.63 13.92 -20.53
C SER A 107 15.83 13.23 -21.87
N ILE A 108 15.21 13.74 -22.93
CA ILE A 108 15.43 13.25 -24.30
C ILE A 108 16.94 13.22 -24.60
N GLN A 109 17.71 14.15 -24.02
CA GLN A 109 19.16 14.22 -24.15
C GLN A 109 19.90 12.99 -23.60
N THR A 110 19.35 12.28 -22.60
CA THR A 110 19.97 11.06 -22.07
C THR A 110 19.65 9.83 -22.91
N LEU A 111 18.64 9.90 -23.78
CA LEU A 111 18.32 8.82 -24.71
C LEU A 111 19.23 8.85 -25.95
N PHE A 112 19.78 10.02 -26.28
CA PHE A 112 20.71 10.21 -27.39
C PHE A 112 22.12 10.48 -26.85
N GLN A 113 22.91 9.41 -26.68
CA GLN A 113 24.31 9.52 -26.23
C GLN A 113 25.17 10.35 -27.19
N THR A 114 24.85 10.27 -28.47
CA THR A 114 25.49 11.03 -29.54
C THR A 114 24.46 12.03 -30.04
N LYS A 115 24.63 13.30 -29.67
CA LYS A 115 23.95 14.37 -30.41
C LYS A 115 24.54 14.34 -31.81
N ASP A 116 23.74 14.11 -32.84
CA ASP A 116 24.20 14.35 -34.20
C ASP A 116 24.72 15.78 -34.24
N THR A 117 26.02 15.91 -34.50
CA THR A 117 26.66 17.21 -34.62
C THR A 117 26.05 17.87 -35.84
N ILE A 118 25.02 18.71 -35.64
CA ILE A 118 24.43 19.48 -36.73
C ILE A 118 25.55 20.28 -37.34
N ALA A 119 25.87 20.00 -38.60
CA ALA A 119 26.95 20.67 -39.28
C ALA A 119 26.66 22.18 -39.28
N LYS A 120 27.66 22.99 -38.91
CA LYS A 120 27.50 24.45 -38.73
C LYS A 120 26.86 25.17 -39.92
N HIS A 121 27.02 24.62 -41.13
CA HIS A 121 26.43 25.18 -42.34
C HIS A 121 24.90 25.03 -42.39
N ILE A 122 24.30 24.06 -41.68
CA ILE A 122 22.83 23.86 -41.61
C ILE A 122 22.21 24.81 -40.57
N GLN A 123 22.90 25.05 -39.44
CA GLN A 123 22.43 25.98 -38.39
C GLN A 123 22.24 27.42 -38.88
N LEU A 124 22.97 27.82 -39.93
CA LEU A 124 22.86 29.16 -40.53
C LEU A 124 21.57 29.37 -41.33
N TYR A 125 20.93 28.30 -41.83
CA TYR A 125 19.72 28.41 -42.66
C TYR A 125 18.42 28.37 -41.85
N GLU A 126 18.40 27.70 -40.69
CA GLU A 126 17.15 27.52 -39.92
C GLU A 126 16.75 28.73 -39.07
N HIS A 127 17.68 29.62 -38.74
CA HIS A 127 17.39 30.77 -37.89
C HIS A 127 16.97 32.05 -38.63
N GLY A 128 16.74 31.99 -39.94
CA GLY A 128 16.14 33.08 -40.71
C GLY A 128 16.75 34.47 -40.44
N ALA A 129 18.02 34.51 -40.05
CA ALA A 129 18.68 35.76 -39.72
C ALA A 129 18.86 36.51 -41.05
N PRO A 130 18.21 37.67 -41.25
CA PRO A 130 18.54 38.50 -42.38
C PRO A 130 20.03 38.79 -42.30
N THR A 131 20.74 38.51 -43.39
CA THR A 131 22.13 38.90 -43.58
C THR A 131 22.16 40.42 -43.71
N THR A 132 22.08 41.10 -42.56
CA THR A 132 22.24 42.55 -42.51
C THR A 132 23.74 42.83 -42.70
N PRO A 133 24.14 43.54 -43.76
CA PRO A 133 25.54 43.92 -43.94
C PRO A 133 25.99 44.78 -42.77
N SER A 134 27.20 44.49 -42.29
CA SER A 134 27.87 45.15 -41.16
C SER A 134 27.74 46.67 -41.20
N GLN A 135 26.83 47.22 -40.38
CA GLN A 135 26.90 48.62 -40.00
C GLN A 135 27.67 48.75 -38.70
N GLN A 136 28.59 49.71 -38.72
CA GLN A 136 29.56 50.02 -37.68
C GLN A 136 28.87 50.35 -36.34
N LEU A 137 29.51 49.86 -35.29
CA LEU A 137 29.23 50.12 -33.87
C LEU A 137 29.07 51.62 -33.59
N GLN A 138 27.90 52.03 -33.09
CA GLN A 138 27.76 53.22 -32.27
C GLN A 138 27.71 52.82 -30.78
N PRO A 139 28.50 53.46 -29.90
CA PRO A 139 28.45 53.22 -28.47
C PRO A 139 27.24 53.95 -27.85
N CYS A 140 26.27 53.20 -27.35
CA CYS A 140 25.24 53.73 -26.48
C CYS A 140 25.72 53.65 -25.03
N ASN A 141 26.13 54.79 -24.48
CA ASN A 141 26.24 55.00 -23.05
C ASN A 141 24.84 55.19 -22.48
N HIS A 142 24.34 54.23 -21.71
CA HIS A 142 23.18 54.44 -20.84
C HIS A 142 23.60 54.21 -19.41
N GLU A 143 23.89 55.32 -18.74
CA GLU A 143 24.02 55.45 -17.31
C GLU A 143 22.59 55.56 -16.75
N SER A 144 22.21 54.61 -15.90
CA SER A 144 21.01 54.71 -15.07
C SER A 144 21.28 54.01 -13.75
N ASP A 145 21.72 54.81 -12.79
CA ASP A 145 21.72 54.50 -11.37
C ASP A 145 20.27 54.45 -10.87
N ASP A 146 19.77 53.26 -10.55
CA ASP A 146 18.60 53.13 -9.68
C ASP A 146 18.76 51.87 -8.78
N PRO A 147 19.14 52.02 -7.50
CA PRO A 147 19.45 50.90 -6.64
C PRO A 147 18.24 50.57 -5.74
N ASN A 148 17.11 50.07 -6.29
CA ASN A 148 16.10 49.44 -5.42
C ASN A 148 15.02 48.56 -6.05
N ASP A 149 15.25 47.89 -7.18
CA ASP A 149 14.28 46.90 -7.68
C ASP A 149 14.70 45.45 -7.32
N SER A 150 14.19 44.98 -6.18
CA SER A 150 14.15 43.54 -5.87
C SER A 150 13.20 42.83 -6.84
N PRO A 151 13.63 41.73 -7.50
CA PRO A 151 12.79 40.99 -8.42
C PRO A 151 11.82 40.11 -7.65
N GLU A 152 10.75 40.70 -7.10
CA GLU A 152 9.62 39.93 -6.60
C GLU A 152 8.84 39.38 -7.79
N LEU A 153 9.11 38.11 -8.11
CA LEU A 153 8.37 37.31 -9.07
C LEU A 153 6.86 37.43 -8.79
N ARG A 154 6.17 38.24 -9.61
CA ARG A 154 4.71 38.40 -9.65
C ARG A 154 4.02 37.05 -9.85
N ARG A 155 3.84 36.31 -8.76
CA ARG A 155 2.95 35.14 -8.74
C ARG A 155 1.52 35.64 -8.80
N SER A 156 0.81 35.22 -9.85
CA SER A 156 -0.56 35.63 -10.15
C SER A 156 -1.49 35.56 -8.92
N SER A 157 -2.27 36.61 -8.72
CA SER A 157 -3.20 36.81 -7.60
C SER A 157 -4.30 35.74 -7.47
N ARG A 158 -4.38 34.78 -8.41
CA ARG A 158 -5.39 33.71 -8.44
C ARG A 158 -5.17 32.59 -7.42
N ILE A 159 -3.98 32.46 -6.83
CA ILE A 159 -3.67 31.34 -5.92
C ILE A 159 -3.99 31.66 -4.44
N LYS A 160 -4.01 32.94 -4.04
CA LYS A 160 -4.20 33.33 -2.63
C LYS A 160 -5.60 33.02 -2.09
N ASN A 161 -6.64 33.06 -2.93
CA ASN A 161 -8.02 32.85 -2.47
C ASN A 161 -8.40 31.38 -2.24
N LYS A 162 -7.58 30.41 -2.70
CA LYS A 162 -7.89 28.98 -2.56
C LYS A 162 -7.46 28.40 -1.21
N ILE A 163 -6.53 29.05 -0.51
CA ILE A 163 -6.01 28.55 0.77
C ILE A 163 -6.90 28.98 1.95
N ALA A 164 -7.55 30.14 1.87
CA ALA A 164 -8.43 30.63 2.94
C ALA A 164 -9.75 29.84 3.09
N ALA A 165 -10.23 29.18 2.03
CA ALA A 165 -11.51 28.47 2.05
C ALA A 165 -11.47 27.07 2.69
N THR A 166 -10.28 26.52 3.00
CA THR A 166 -10.15 25.14 3.47
C THR A 166 -9.97 25.01 5.00
N THR A 167 -9.77 26.12 5.70
CA THR A 167 -9.45 26.10 7.15
C THR A 167 -10.69 26.22 8.05
N ILE A 168 -11.87 26.51 7.51
CA ILE A 168 -13.07 26.82 8.32
C ILE A 168 -13.95 25.58 8.58
N THR A 169 -13.76 24.45 7.89
CA THR A 169 -14.66 23.28 7.99
C THR A 169 -14.15 22.13 8.86
N ALA A 170 -13.16 22.37 9.73
CA ALA A 170 -12.54 21.32 10.56
C ALA A 170 -12.67 21.56 12.07
N ALA A 171 -13.69 22.30 12.51
CA ALA A 171 -13.94 22.51 13.93
C ALA A 171 -15.44 22.59 14.22
N SER A 172 -16.09 21.43 14.35
CA SER A 172 -17.26 21.23 15.23
C SER A 172 -17.74 19.78 15.16
N THR A 173 -17.47 19.01 16.22
CA THR A 173 -18.50 18.29 17.02
C THR A 173 -17.80 17.60 18.19
N ASN A 174 -18.24 17.99 19.39
CA ASN A 174 -17.79 17.51 20.70
C ASN A 174 -18.43 16.16 21.10
N ASP A 175 -17.91 15.61 22.20
CA ASP A 175 -18.58 14.83 23.26
C ASP A 175 -19.26 13.50 22.92
N THR A 176 -18.80 12.40 23.53
CA THR A 176 -19.35 11.88 24.81
C THR A 176 -18.68 10.55 25.18
N ASN A 177 -18.28 10.44 26.45
CA ASN A 177 -17.95 9.18 27.12
C ASN A 177 -19.15 8.23 27.08
N ASN A 178 -18.97 7.01 26.58
CA ASN A 178 -19.83 5.88 26.90
C ASN A 178 -18.96 4.64 27.08
N ASP A 179 -18.96 4.11 28.31
CA ASP A 179 -18.53 2.76 28.63
C ASP A 179 -19.46 1.77 27.93
N GLU A 180 -19.17 1.46 26.67
CA GLU A 180 -19.79 0.32 25.99
C GLU A 180 -19.15 -0.97 26.49
N LYS A 181 -19.94 -1.70 27.28
CA LYS A 181 -19.79 -3.12 27.59
C LYS A 181 -19.64 -3.88 26.27
N ILE A 182 -18.40 -4.14 25.85
CA ILE A 182 -18.06 -4.78 24.58
C ILE A 182 -18.57 -6.22 24.60
N ASP A 183 -19.66 -6.48 23.87
CA ASP A 183 -20.07 -7.83 23.46
C ASP A 183 -18.99 -8.40 22.54
N LYS A 184 -18.00 -9.06 23.14
CA LYS A 184 -17.03 -9.89 22.43
C LYS A 184 -17.79 -11.09 21.88
N SER A 185 -17.59 -11.42 20.61
CA SER A 185 -18.19 -12.64 20.06
C SER A 185 -17.74 -13.84 20.89
N LEU A 186 -18.67 -14.75 21.21
CA LEU A 186 -18.40 -15.97 21.99
C LEU A 186 -17.27 -16.80 21.38
N ILE A 187 -17.11 -16.73 20.07
CA ILE A 187 -16.03 -17.32 19.29
C ILE A 187 -14.66 -16.80 19.73
N PHE A 188 -14.51 -15.48 19.88
CA PHE A 188 -13.25 -14.87 20.29
C PHE A 188 -12.92 -15.23 21.75
N GLN A 189 -13.94 -15.35 22.59
CA GLN A 189 -13.77 -15.79 23.96
C GLN A 189 -13.31 -17.26 24.04
N HIS A 190 -13.87 -18.12 23.21
CA HIS A 190 -13.48 -19.53 23.12
C HIS A 190 -12.04 -19.74 22.61
N GLU A 191 -11.59 -19.01 21.58
CA GLU A 191 -10.19 -19.08 21.10
C GLU A 191 -9.21 -18.67 22.20
N LYS A 192 -9.55 -17.61 22.96
CA LYS A 192 -8.73 -17.15 24.07
C LYS A 192 -8.68 -18.18 25.21
N GLU A 193 -9.79 -18.83 25.53
CA GLU A 193 -9.90 -19.79 26.62
C GLU A 193 -9.25 -21.13 26.30
N THR A 194 -9.35 -21.60 25.06
CA THR A 194 -8.85 -22.94 24.68
C THR A 194 -7.48 -22.94 24.00
N GLY A 195 -7.05 -21.81 23.44
CA GLY A 195 -5.82 -21.72 22.67
C GLY A 195 -5.87 -22.42 21.31
N HIS A 196 -7.05 -22.88 20.88
CA HIS A 196 -7.22 -23.44 19.54
C HIS A 196 -7.22 -22.31 18.50
N ARG A 197 -6.36 -22.44 17.48
CA ARG A 197 -6.30 -21.54 16.34
C ARG A 197 -6.68 -22.33 15.08
N MET A 198 -7.70 -21.88 14.36
CA MET A 198 -8.13 -22.60 13.15
C MET A 198 -7.26 -22.17 11.96
N ASP A 199 -6.78 -23.14 11.17
CA ASP A 199 -6.06 -22.85 9.94
C ASP A 199 -7.05 -22.69 8.79
N TRP A 200 -7.27 -21.43 8.41
CA TRP A 200 -8.28 -21.01 7.44
C TRP A 200 -7.91 -21.33 5.99
N SER A 201 -6.69 -21.79 5.74
CA SER A 201 -6.27 -22.20 4.40
C SER A 201 -6.89 -23.53 3.98
N ASN A 202 -7.23 -24.41 4.94
CA ASN A 202 -7.69 -25.79 4.67
C ASN A 202 -8.95 -26.22 5.46
N PHE A 203 -9.60 -25.32 6.20
CA PHE A 203 -10.75 -25.62 7.08
C PHE A 203 -10.50 -26.74 8.11
N GLN A 204 -9.23 -27.06 8.38
CA GLN A 204 -8.84 -28.00 9.42
C GLN A 204 -8.59 -27.24 10.73
N VAL A 205 -9.03 -27.82 11.85
CA VAL A 205 -8.65 -27.33 13.18
C VAL A 205 -7.17 -27.63 13.35
N ALA A 206 -6.32 -26.61 13.23
CA ALA A 206 -4.92 -26.74 13.58
C ALA A 206 -4.83 -26.80 15.11
N TYR A 207 -4.79 -28.02 15.63
CA TYR A 207 -4.41 -28.24 17.01
C TYR A 207 -2.91 -27.97 17.10
N GLU A 208 -2.49 -26.84 17.68
CA GLU A 208 -1.12 -26.66 18.14
C GLU A 208 -1.04 -27.24 19.56
N PRO A 209 -0.58 -28.49 19.74
CA PRO A 209 -0.33 -29.00 21.08
C PRO A 209 0.72 -28.09 21.72
N LYS A 210 0.40 -27.55 22.90
CA LYS A 210 1.43 -27.00 23.79
C LYS A 210 2.38 -28.16 24.09
N LEU A 211 3.54 -28.16 23.43
CA LEU A 211 4.58 -29.14 23.66
C LEU A 211 5.02 -29.02 25.12
N ASN A 212 4.58 -29.96 25.96
CA ASN A 212 5.22 -30.19 27.24
C ASN A 212 6.65 -30.62 26.92
N LYS A 213 7.61 -29.81 27.36
CA LYS A 213 9.05 -30.00 27.19
C LYS A 213 9.43 -31.41 27.65
N THR A 214 9.47 -32.35 26.72
CA THR A 214 10.20 -33.59 26.87
C THR A 214 11.35 -33.50 25.89
N THR A 215 12.53 -33.45 26.50
CA THR A 215 13.87 -33.50 25.92
C THR A 215 13.96 -34.48 24.75
N HIS A 216 14.68 -34.07 23.69
CA HIS A 216 14.99 -34.80 22.44
C HIS A 216 14.27 -34.29 21.19
N SER A 217 14.47 -33.02 20.84
CA SER A 217 14.46 -32.62 19.42
C SER A 217 15.79 -31.94 19.10
N VAL A 218 16.48 -32.48 18.10
CA VAL A 218 17.74 -31.94 17.57
C VAL A 218 17.40 -30.70 16.74
N PRO A 219 18.11 -29.57 16.92
CA PRO A 219 17.85 -28.36 16.15
C PRO A 219 18.12 -28.58 14.65
N LEU A 220 17.16 -28.20 13.82
CA LEU A 220 17.29 -28.22 12.36
C LEU A 220 18.08 -27.00 11.91
N HIS A 221 19.34 -27.18 11.52
CA HIS A 221 20.13 -26.14 10.88
C HIS A 221 19.85 -26.12 9.36
N VAL A 222 19.32 -25.01 8.87
CA VAL A 222 19.11 -24.78 7.44
C VAL A 222 20.29 -23.98 6.90
N PHE A 223 21.02 -24.56 5.94
CA PHE A 223 22.15 -23.92 5.27
C PHE A 223 21.67 -23.27 3.97
N PRO A 224 21.67 -21.93 3.86
CA PRO A 224 21.13 -21.22 2.69
C PRO A 224 21.94 -21.46 1.40
N ASP A 225 23.20 -21.86 1.52
CA ASP A 225 24.11 -22.04 0.38
C ASP A 225 24.27 -23.52 -0.06
N GLY A 226 23.42 -24.42 0.48
CA GLY A 226 23.46 -25.86 0.23
C GLY A 226 24.45 -26.61 1.14
N ILE A 227 24.24 -27.93 1.29
CA ILE A 227 25.07 -28.78 2.15
C ILE A 227 26.49 -28.83 1.56
N PRO A 228 27.54 -28.45 2.31
CA PRO A 228 28.91 -28.54 1.80
C PRO A 228 29.23 -30.00 1.46
N LYS A 229 29.69 -30.25 0.22
CA LYS A 229 30.08 -31.59 -0.24
C LYS A 229 31.26 -32.06 0.60
N VAL A 230 30.97 -32.88 1.61
CA VAL A 230 32.00 -33.55 2.40
C VAL A 230 32.72 -34.51 1.46
N HIS A 231 34.01 -34.28 1.24
CA HIS A 231 34.90 -35.26 0.61
C HIS A 231 34.95 -36.48 1.55
N LEU A 232 34.26 -37.55 1.19
CA LEU A 232 34.42 -38.84 1.84
C LEU A 232 35.83 -39.35 1.52
N PRO A 233 36.62 -39.77 2.51
CA PRO A 233 37.92 -40.40 2.25
C PRO A 233 37.67 -41.70 1.48
N ASN A 234 38.39 -41.88 0.37
CA ASN A 234 38.37 -43.11 -0.42
C ASN A 234 38.71 -44.30 0.50
N LEU A 235 37.75 -45.20 0.64
CA LEU A 235 37.96 -46.53 1.19
C LEU A 235 38.35 -47.45 0.03
N ASP A 236 39.62 -47.40 -0.35
CA ASP A 236 40.28 -48.51 -1.03
C ASP A 236 40.89 -49.42 0.05
N HIS A 237 40.28 -50.60 0.21
CA HIS A 237 40.81 -51.92 0.64
C HIS A 237 39.84 -52.74 1.48
#